data_AF-A0A1N7KHC8-F1
#
_entry.id   AF-A0A1N7KHC8-F1
#
_cell.length_a   1.000
_cell.length_b   1.000
_cell.length_c   1.000
_cell.angle_alpha   90.00
_cell.angle_beta   90.00
_cell.angle_gamma   90.00
#
_symmetry.space_group_name_H-M   'P 1'
#
loop_
_entity.id
_entity.type
_entity.pdbx_description
1 polymer ?
#
loop_
_entity_poly.entity_id
_entity_poly.type
_entity_poly.pdbx_seq_one_letter_code
_entity_poly.pdbx_strand_id
1 'polypeptide(L)'
;MIKEKLQSTRTRKGFTQAQLAEVIHTTTPNYCRKEKGEVKISRDEWKKLADFLEVFFEDIYEEDDAKVNINTENQTGDNIGNYYNYSIHQEMLKHIMDYVNLLKVENDKLKEKITTP
;
A
#
# COMPACT_ATOMS: atom_id res chain seq x y z
N MET A 1 12.65 1.22 4.06
CA MET A 1 11.40 1.65 4.72
C MET A 1 10.69 0.48 5.39
N ILE A 2 9.95 0.72 6.47
CA ILE A 2 9.03 -0.27 7.07
C ILE A 2 7.90 -0.55 6.07
N LYS A 3 7.40 -1.79 6.01
CA LYS A 3 6.30 -2.20 5.12
C LYS A 3 4.96 -2.00 5.82
N GLU A 4 4.53 -0.74 5.91
CA GLU A 4 3.35 -0.32 6.68
C GLU A 4 2.04 -0.87 6.09
N LYS A 5 1.92 -0.96 4.76
CA LYS A 5 0.73 -1.52 4.10
C LYS A 5 0.59 -3.01 4.39
N LEU A 6 1.69 -3.76 4.31
CA LEU A 6 1.72 -5.18 4.64
C LEU A 6 1.37 -5.42 6.11
N GLN A 7 2.01 -4.67 7.02
CA GLN A 7 1.82 -4.85 8.46
C GLN A 7 0.39 -4.50 8.90
N SER A 8 -0.17 -3.39 8.40
CA SER A 8 -1.53 -2.96 8.71
C SER A 8 -2.57 -3.95 8.17
N THR A 9 -2.39 -4.43 6.93
CA THR A 9 -3.27 -5.42 6.32
C THR A 9 -3.25 -6.74 7.07
N ARG A 10 -2.06 -7.25 7.43
CA ARG A 10 -1.90 -8.46 8.25
C ARG A 10 -2.65 -8.34 9.58
N THR A 11 -2.44 -7.24 10.29
CA THR A 11 -3.02 -7.01 11.62
C THR A 11 -4.55 -6.86 11.54
N ARG A 12 -5.05 -6.14 10.53
CA ARG A 12 -6.49 -5.99 10.27
C ARG A 12 -7.17 -7.33 9.97
N LYS A 13 -6.50 -8.24 9.26
CA LYS A 13 -7.01 -9.60 9.00
C LYS A 13 -6.76 -10.59 10.15
N GLY A 14 -6.12 -10.16 11.24
CA GLY A 14 -5.93 -10.98 12.43
C GLY A 14 -4.82 -12.03 12.31
N PHE A 15 -3.94 -11.92 11.32
CA PHE A 15 -2.86 -12.88 11.12
C PHE A 15 -1.60 -12.53 11.91
N THR A 16 -0.90 -13.56 12.35
CA THR A 16 0.39 -13.46 13.04
C THR A 16 1.55 -13.46 12.04
N GLN A 17 2.70 -12.92 12.46
CA GLN A 17 3.93 -12.99 11.68
C GLN A 17 4.37 -14.45 11.42
N ALA A 18 4.07 -15.38 12.33
CA ALA A 18 4.39 -16.80 12.16
C ALA A 18 3.57 -17.44 11.02
N GLN A 19 2.28 -17.11 10.91
CA GLN A 19 1.43 -17.60 9.83
C GLN A 19 1.90 -17.11 8.46
N LEU A 20 2.27 -15.83 8.33
CA LEU A 20 2.76 -15.31 7.04
C LEU A 20 4.17 -15.80 6.73
N ALA A 21 4.98 -16.10 7.76
CA ALA A 21 6.27 -16.75 7.57
C ALA A 21 6.12 -18.16 6.95
N GLU A 22 5.11 -18.92 7.40
CA GLU A 22 4.82 -20.25 6.87
C GLU A 22 4.41 -20.22 5.39
N VAL A 23 3.60 -19.24 4.99
CA VAL A 23 3.13 -19.03 3.61
C VAL A 23 4.27 -18.86 2.61
N ILE A 24 5.32 -18.12 3.00
CA ILE A 24 6.49 -17.89 2.15
C ILE A 24 7.67 -18.79 2.51
N HIS A 25 7.44 -19.84 3.30
CA HIS A 25 8.43 -20.83 3.73
C HIS A 25 9.71 -20.21 4.33
N THR A 26 9.53 -19.23 5.22
CA THR A 26 10.60 -18.58 5.98
C THR A 26 10.41 -18.77 7.48
N THR A 27 11.39 -18.35 8.27
CA THR A 27 11.28 -18.29 9.73
C THR A 27 10.59 -16.99 10.20
N THR A 28 9.88 -17.04 11.33
CA THR A 28 9.22 -15.88 11.94
C THR A 28 10.16 -14.68 12.14
N PRO A 29 11.40 -14.84 12.64
CA PRO A 29 12.33 -13.72 12.78
C PRO A 29 12.71 -13.10 11.42
N ASN A 30 12.92 -13.92 10.40
CA ASN A 30 13.24 -13.41 9.06
C ASN A 30 12.04 -12.68 8.43
N TYR A 31 10.82 -13.17 8.64
CA TYR A 31 9.61 -12.46 8.24
C TYR A 31 9.45 -11.12 8.98
N CYS A 32 9.72 -11.07 10.29
CA CYS A 32 9.71 -9.83 11.06
C CYS A 32 10.68 -8.79 10.48
N ARG A 33 11.88 -9.21 10.07
CA ARG A 33 12.86 -8.36 9.38
C ARG A 33 12.40 -7.89 8.00
N LYS A 34 11.65 -8.74 7.28
CA LYS A 34 11.00 -8.37 6.01
C LYS A 34 9.94 -7.29 6.22
N GLU A 35 9.04 -7.42 7.20
CA GLU A 35 8.05 -6.38 7.54
C GLU A 35 8.71 -5.06 7.96
N LYS A 36 9.85 -5.12 8.67
CA LYS A 36 10.64 -3.93 9.04
C LYS A 36 11.44 -3.32 7.88
N GLY A 37 11.46 -3.97 6.72
CA GLY A 37 12.26 -3.57 5.56
C GLY A 37 13.77 -3.63 5.79
N GLU A 38 14.21 -4.50 6.70
CA GLU A 38 15.62 -4.88 6.86
C GLU A 38 16.04 -5.93 5.83
N VAL A 39 15.09 -6.75 5.38
CA VAL A 39 15.28 -7.81 4.39
C VAL A 39 14.29 -7.60 3.25
N LYS A 40 14.76 -7.72 2.01
CA LYS A 40 13.91 -7.57 0.83
C LYS A 40 12.86 -8.68 0.75
N ILE A 41 11.70 -8.34 0.21
CA ILE A 41 10.64 -9.30 -0.13
C ILE A 41 10.65 -9.45 -1.64
N SER A 42 10.83 -10.68 -2.12
CA SER A 42 10.82 -10.96 -3.56
C SER A 42 9.42 -10.77 -4.13
N ARG A 43 9.32 -10.54 -5.45
CA ARG A 43 8.01 -10.38 -6.10
C ARG A 43 7.11 -11.61 -5.93
N ASP A 44 7.71 -12.81 -5.93
CA ASP A 44 6.98 -14.06 -5.73
C ASP A 44 6.48 -14.20 -4.28
N GLU A 45 7.29 -13.78 -3.31
CA GLU A 45 6.86 -13.74 -1.91
C GLU A 45 5.70 -12.75 -1.73
N TRP A 46 5.80 -11.56 -2.32
CA TRP A 46 4.70 -10.58 -2.31
C TRP A 46 3.40 -11.16 -2.88
N LYS A 47 3.49 -11.87 -4.00
CA LYS A 47 2.32 -12.50 -4.62
C LYS A 47 1.69 -13.55 -3.69
N LYS A 48 2.50 -14.44 -3.10
CA LYS A 48 2.00 -15.43 -2.12
C LYS A 48 1.33 -14.78 -0.92
N LEU A 49 1.89 -13.68 -0.43
CA LEU A 49 1.30 -12.93 0.67
C LEU A 49 -0.02 -12.26 0.27
N ALA A 50 -0.11 -11.68 -0.93
CA ALA A 50 -1.34 -11.10 -1.46
C ALA A 50 -2.44 -12.15 -1.62
N ASP A 51 -2.09 -13.31 -2.19
CA ASP A 51 -3.00 -14.44 -2.37
C ASP A 51 -3.51 -14.95 -1.01
N PHE A 52 -2.61 -15.16 -0.03
CA PHE A 52 -3.00 -15.61 1.31
C PHE A 52 -3.83 -14.57 2.08
N LEU A 53 -3.51 -13.29 1.91
CA LEU A 53 -4.25 -12.19 2.53
C LEU A 53 -5.52 -11.85 1.75
N GLU A 54 -5.83 -12.49 0.62
CA GLU A 54 -6.99 -12.19 -0.24
C GLU A 54 -7.12 -10.68 -0.53
N VAL A 55 -6.04 -10.07 -1.01
CA VAL A 55 -5.97 -8.65 -1.40
C VAL A 55 -5.24 -8.51 -2.73
N PHE A 56 -5.37 -7.38 -3.40
CA PHE A 56 -4.59 -7.14 -4.61
C PHE A 56 -3.12 -6.91 -4.25
N PHE A 57 -2.22 -7.25 -5.17
CA PHE A 57 -0.78 -7.09 -4.98
C PHE A 57 -0.44 -5.62 -4.67
N GLU A 58 -1.08 -4.70 -5.37
CA GLU A 58 -0.91 -3.25 -5.28
C GLU A 58 -1.35 -2.68 -3.93
N ASP A 59 -2.25 -3.37 -3.21
CA ASP A 59 -2.76 -2.95 -1.91
C ASP A 59 -1.71 -3.11 -0.81
N ILE A 60 -0.80 -4.06 -0.95
CA ILE A 60 0.25 -4.36 0.04
C ILE A 60 1.66 -4.05 -0.46
N TYR A 61 1.85 -3.95 -1.77
CA TYR A 61 3.17 -3.75 -2.37
C TYR A 61 3.72 -2.36 -2.04
N GLU A 62 4.97 -2.39 -1.61
CA GLU A 62 5.75 -1.26 -1.15
C GLU A 62 7.17 -1.47 -1.67
N GLU A 63 7.62 -0.60 -2.58
CA GLU A 63 8.95 -0.71 -3.19
C GLU A 63 10.04 -0.70 -2.11
N ASP A 64 11.09 -1.50 -2.33
CA ASP A 64 12.28 -1.32 -1.51
C ASP A 64 12.98 -0.07 -2.04
N ASP A 65 12.94 1.04 -1.28
CA ASP A 65 13.87 2.14 -1.49
C ASP A 65 15.24 1.51 -1.70
N ALA A 66 15.88 1.81 -2.84
CA ALA A 66 17.26 1.45 -3.03
C ALA A 66 18.02 2.16 -1.91
N LYS A 67 18.28 1.43 -0.81
CA LYS A 67 19.26 1.84 0.20
C LYS A 67 20.58 1.82 -0.54
N VAL A 68 20.88 2.91 -1.23
CA VAL A 68 22.24 3.28 -1.56
C VAL A 68 22.91 3.31 -0.20
N ASN A 69 23.88 2.43 0.02
CA ASN A 69 24.76 2.54 1.18
C ASN A 69 25.63 3.79 0.92
N ILE A 70 25.05 4.98 1.16
CA ILE A 70 25.79 6.22 1.14
C ILE A 70 26.56 6.23 2.45
N ASN A 71 27.83 5.81 2.39
CA ASN A 71 28.78 6.09 3.45
C ASN A 71 28.68 7.59 3.75
N THR A 72 28.36 7.89 5.01
CA THR A 72 27.91 9.19 5.49
C THR A 72 29.03 10.22 5.43
N GLU A 73 29.25 10.88 4.30
CA GLU A 73 29.91 12.18 4.25
C GLU A 73 29.27 13.06 3.18
N ASN A 74 28.55 14.08 3.65
CA ASN A 74 28.01 15.25 2.95
C ASN A 74 26.54 15.20 2.52
N GLN A 75 25.74 15.95 3.29
CA GLN A 75 24.35 16.31 3.06
C GLN A 75 24.18 17.12 1.75
N THR A 76 23.11 16.82 1.01
CA THR A 76 22.02 17.74 0.59
C THR A 76 21.35 17.15 -0.64
N GLY A 77 20.16 16.58 -0.50
CA GLY A 77 19.47 15.97 -1.65
C GLY A 77 18.10 15.37 -1.40
N ASP A 78 17.61 15.28 -0.16
CA ASP A 78 16.29 14.69 0.10
C ASP A 78 15.24 15.80 0.26
N ASN A 79 14.58 16.21 -0.83
CA ASN A 79 13.27 16.91 -0.75
C ASN A 79 12.55 17.05 -2.11
N ILE A 80 13.22 16.85 -3.25
CA ILE A 80 12.60 17.12 -4.57
C ILE A 80 11.62 16.00 -4.99
N GLY A 81 11.93 14.73 -4.70
CA GLY A 81 11.07 13.60 -5.08
C GLY A 81 9.73 13.54 -4.35
N ASN A 82 9.68 13.97 -3.09
CA ASN A 82 8.47 13.94 -2.26
C ASN A 82 7.43 14.99 -2.71
N TYR A 83 7.88 16.15 -3.18
CA TYR A 83 6.98 17.25 -3.58
C TYR A 83 6.17 16.89 -4.84
N TYR A 84 6.83 16.39 -5.89
CA TYR A 84 6.15 16.01 -7.13
C TYR A 84 5.20 14.81 -6.94
N ASN A 85 5.56 13.86 -6.07
CA ASN A 85 4.72 12.72 -5.77
C ASN A 85 3.43 13.15 -5.02
N TYR A 86 3.53 14.05 -4.05
CA TYR A 86 2.37 14.58 -3.33
C TYR A 86 1.42 15.38 -4.24
N SER A 87 1.97 16.20 -5.15
CA SER A 87 1.16 17.01 -6.08
C SER A 87 0.37 16.16 -7.07
N ILE A 88 0.98 15.12 -7.65
CA ILE A 88 0.29 14.22 -8.59
C ILE A 88 -0.81 13.42 -7.87
N HIS A 89 -0.56 12.97 -6.64
CA HIS A 89 -1.58 12.30 -5.83
C HIS A 89 -2.76 13.22 -5.48
N GLN A 90 -2.51 14.52 -5.30
CA GLN A 90 -3.56 15.46 -4.93
C GLN A 90 -4.51 15.79 -6.09
N GLU A 91 -3.99 15.92 -7.32
CA GLU A 91 -4.83 16.12 -8.51
C GLU A 91 -5.70 14.91 -8.81
N MET A 92 -5.13 13.71 -8.76
CA MET A 92 -5.86 12.47 -8.95
C MET A 92 -6.96 12.30 -7.90
N LEU A 93 -6.67 12.59 -6.63
CA LEU A 93 -7.65 12.54 -5.55
C LEU A 93 -8.80 13.53 -5.78
N LYS A 94 -8.49 14.74 -6.24
CA LYS A 94 -9.50 15.73 -6.60
C LYS A 94 -10.42 15.23 -7.72
N HIS A 95 -9.86 14.67 -8.78
CA HIS A 95 -10.64 14.10 -9.89
C HIS A 95 -11.57 12.96 -9.42
N ILE A 96 -11.08 12.08 -8.55
CA ILE A 96 -11.90 11.01 -7.98
C ILE A 96 -13.05 11.59 -7.15
N MET A 97 -12.77 12.59 -6.30
CA MET A 97 -13.79 13.22 -5.47
C MET A 97 -14.87 13.93 -6.32
N ASP A 98 -14.45 14.63 -7.37
CA ASP A 98 -15.37 15.28 -8.31
C ASP A 98 -16.27 14.25 -9.01
N TYR A 99 -15.72 13.11 -9.43
CA TYR A 99 -16.49 12.03 -10.05
C TYR A 99 -17.47 11.37 -9.07
N VAL A 100 -17.04 11.12 -7.83
CA VAL A 100 -17.92 10.58 -6.76
C VAL A 100 -19.09 11.53 -6.48
N ASN A 101 -18.83 12.84 -6.45
CA ASN A 101 -19.88 13.83 -6.25
C ASN A 101 -20.87 13.85 -7.41
N LEU A 102 -20.39 13.76 -8.66
CA LEU A 102 -21.25 13.66 -9.84
C LEU A 102 -22.16 12.42 -9.76
N LEU A 103 -21.59 11.27 -9.43
CA LEU A 103 -22.34 10.01 -9.29
C LEU A 103 -23.40 10.08 -8.17
N LYS A 104 -23.10 10.76 -7.05
CA LYS A 104 -24.09 10.97 -5.98
C LYS A 104 -25.27 11.81 -6.47
N VAL A 105 -25.00 12.91 -7.16
CA VAL A 105 -26.05 13.78 -7.72
C VAL A 105 -26.91 13.03 -8.74
N GLU A 106 -26.31 12.23 -9.62
CA GLU A 106 -27.07 11.43 -10.58
C GLU A 106 -27.94 10.37 -9.90
N ASN A 107 -27.40 9.68 -8.89
CA ASN A 107 -28.17 8.72 -8.09
C ASN A 107 -29.36 9.38 -7.39
N ASP A 108 -29.19 10.58 -6.84
CA ASP A 108 -30.29 11.28 -6.17
C ASP A 108 -31.39 11.67 -7.18
N LYS A 109 -31.03 12.18 -8.36
CA LYS A 109 -31.98 12.44 -9.46
C LYS A 109 -32.72 11.18 -9.92
N LEU A 110 -32.02 10.05 -10.01
CA LEU A 110 -32.63 8.78 -10.40
C LEU A 110 -33.60 8.29 -9.31
N LYS A 111 -33.23 8.41 -8.04
CA LYS A 111 -34.11 8.07 -6.92
C LYS A 111 -35.36 8.94 -6.90
N GLU A 112 -35.25 10.25 -7.13
CA GLU A 112 -36.42 11.12 -7.25
C GLU A 112 -37.35 10.65 -8.37
N LYS A 113 -36.83 10.37 -9.57
CA LYS A 113 -37.63 9.84 -10.69
C LYS A 113 -38.34 8.53 -10.39
N ILE A 114 -37.74 7.65 -9.58
CA ILE A 114 -38.34 6.37 -9.17
C ILE A 114 -39.37 6.57 -8.05
N THR A 115 -39.22 7.62 -7.24
CA THR A 115 -40.09 7.93 -6.09
C THR A 115 -41.25 8.86 -6.47
N THR A 116 -41.23 9.47 -7.67
CA THR A 116 -42.36 10.24 -8.18
C THR A 116 -43.36 9.27 -8.82
N PRO A 117 -44.65 9.25 -8.40
CA PRO A 117 -45.63 8.25 -8.84
C PRO A 117 -46.02 8.35 -10.32
#